data_AF-A0A2S6AFR4-F1
#
_entry.id   AF-A0A2S6AFR4-F1
#
_cell.length_a   1.000
_cell.length_b   1.000
_cell.length_c   1.000
_cell.angle_alpha   90.00
_cell.angle_beta   90.00
_cell.angle_gamma   90.00
#
_symmetry.space_group_name_H-M   'P 1'
#
loop_
_entity.id
_entity.type
_entity.pdbx_description
1 polymer ?
#
loop_
_entity_poly.entity_id
_entity_poly.type
_entity_poly.pdbx_seq_one_letter_code
_entity_poly.pdbx_strand_id
1 'polypeptide(L)'
;MSGFSRDELDEMVRRWVVENERCEAAGDWRPLADMYTEDATYGWNYGPTQEFMAVGRDEIRELALGQEMDGLEGWTYPYQEFVVDERSGNVIGLWKQVNENTRPDGRHYSPEGIGGSWFRYGGNFQWSWQRDFFDFGNVSALFVEMITANALSEGMQKRIERSGAGPLPGWYKIGESPVPLW
;
A
#
# COMPACT_ATOMS: atom_id res chain seq x y z
N MET A 1 18.03 -7.33 -24.77
CA MET A 1 17.89 -7.96 -23.44
C MET A 1 16.66 -8.84 -23.50
N SER A 2 16.77 -10.13 -23.21
CA SER A 2 15.58 -10.97 -23.04
C SER A 2 14.82 -10.44 -21.82
N GLY A 3 13.58 -9.99 -22.02
CA GLY A 3 12.72 -9.55 -20.92
C GLY A 3 12.41 -10.69 -19.95
N PHE A 4 11.69 -10.39 -18.87
CA PHE A 4 11.21 -11.42 -17.94
C PHE A 4 10.18 -12.32 -18.64
N SER A 5 10.03 -13.56 -18.18
CA SER A 5 8.97 -14.43 -18.68
C SER A 5 7.61 -13.92 -18.20
N ARG A 6 6.62 -13.87 -19.10
CA ARG A 6 5.24 -13.53 -18.72
C ARG A 6 4.70 -14.51 -17.67
N ASP A 7 4.98 -15.81 -17.82
CA ASP A 7 4.55 -16.84 -16.87
C ASP A 7 5.13 -16.62 -15.46
N GLU A 8 6.36 -16.13 -15.37
CA GLU A 8 7.03 -15.86 -14.09
C GLU A 8 6.42 -14.65 -13.40
N LEU A 9 6.09 -13.60 -14.17
CA LEU A 9 5.39 -12.41 -13.66
C LEU A 9 3.96 -12.74 -13.23
N ASP A 10 3.23 -13.53 -14.00
CA ASP A 10 1.86 -13.95 -13.63
C ASP A 10 1.89 -14.80 -12.34
N GLU A 11 2.89 -15.66 -12.16
CA GLU A 11 3.09 -16.40 -10.92
C GLU A 11 3.49 -15.47 -9.75
N MET A 12 4.31 -14.46 -9.99
CA MET A 12 4.64 -13.44 -8.98
C MET A 12 3.39 -12.69 -8.51
N VAL A 13 2.53 -12.26 -9.44
CA VAL A 13 1.25 -11.61 -9.13
C VAL A 13 0.36 -12.54 -8.32
N ARG A 14 0.23 -13.81 -8.73
CA ARG A 14 -0.58 -14.80 -7.99
C ARG A 14 -0.07 -14.99 -6.56
N ARG A 15 1.25 -15.08 -6.36
CA ARG A 15 1.86 -15.19 -5.02
C ARG A 15 1.58 -13.96 -4.17
N TRP A 16 1.71 -12.78 -4.77
CA TRP A 16 1.46 -11.51 -4.10
C TRP A 16 0.02 -11.41 -3.60
N VAL A 17 -0.96 -11.72 -4.46
CA VAL A 17 -2.39 -11.71 -4.09
C VAL A 17 -2.67 -12.68 -2.94
N VAL A 18 -2.17 -13.92 -3.03
CA VAL A 18 -2.38 -14.94 -1.98
C VAL A 18 -1.77 -14.53 -0.65
N GLU A 19 -0.58 -13.95 -0.66
CA GLU A 19 0.06 -13.50 0.59
C GLU A 19 -0.61 -12.25 1.15
N ASN A 20 -1.07 -11.33 0.29
CA ASN A 20 -1.85 -10.18 0.73
C ASN A 20 -3.17 -10.61 1.41
N GLU A 21 -3.90 -11.56 0.83
CA GLU A 21 -5.11 -12.12 1.46
C GLU A 21 -4.83 -12.75 2.82
N ARG A 22 -3.69 -13.43 2.99
CA ARG A 22 -3.26 -13.98 4.28
C ARG A 22 -2.95 -12.89 5.29
N CYS A 23 -2.24 -11.84 4.86
CA CYS A 23 -1.92 -10.69 5.68
C CYS A 23 -3.18 -9.95 6.14
N GLU A 24 -4.14 -9.73 5.23
CA GLU A 24 -5.45 -9.15 5.54
C GLU A 24 -6.22 -9.99 6.58
N ALA A 25 -6.24 -11.32 6.41
CA ALA A 25 -6.89 -12.22 7.36
C ALA A 25 -6.20 -12.24 8.73
N ALA A 26 -4.88 -12.02 8.77
CA ALA A 26 -4.09 -11.96 10.01
C ALA A 26 -4.09 -10.58 10.66
N GLY A 27 -4.38 -9.51 9.91
CA GLY A 27 -4.19 -8.12 10.33
C GLY A 27 -2.71 -7.74 10.45
N ASP A 28 -1.80 -8.42 9.72
CA ASP A 28 -0.36 -8.15 9.73
C ASP A 28 0.22 -8.29 8.33
N TRP A 29 0.72 -7.18 7.77
CA TRP A 29 1.27 -7.10 6.40
C TRP A 29 2.79 -7.25 6.35
N ARG A 30 3.49 -7.29 7.50
CA ARG A 30 4.95 -7.45 7.56
C ARG A 30 5.48 -8.65 6.76
N PRO A 31 4.78 -9.81 6.66
CA PRO A 31 5.24 -10.94 5.84
C PRO A 31 5.42 -10.60 4.35
N LEU A 32 4.67 -9.63 3.80
CA LEU A 32 4.85 -9.21 2.40
C LEU A 32 6.25 -8.69 2.11
N ALA A 33 7.00 -8.21 3.12
CA ALA A 33 8.37 -7.73 2.96
C ALA A 33 9.30 -8.80 2.38
N ASP A 34 9.03 -10.09 2.61
CA ASP A 34 9.87 -11.17 2.10
C ASP A 34 9.76 -11.34 0.57
N MET A 35 8.75 -10.71 -0.04
CA MET A 35 8.54 -10.63 -1.49
C MET A 35 9.31 -9.48 -2.16
N TYR A 36 10.21 -8.79 -1.45
CA TYR A 36 11.04 -7.72 -2.00
C TYR A 36 12.52 -8.10 -2.00
N THR A 37 13.31 -7.53 -2.92
CA THR A 37 14.78 -7.63 -2.87
C THR A 37 15.31 -6.91 -1.62
N GLU A 38 16.52 -7.26 -1.17
CA GLU A 38 17.10 -6.69 0.06
C GLU A 38 17.27 -5.17 -0.01
N ASP A 39 17.55 -4.66 -1.21
CA ASP A 39 17.77 -3.26 -1.56
C ASP A 39 16.51 -2.56 -2.13
N ALA A 40 15.34 -3.20 -2.06
CA ALA A 40 14.13 -2.66 -2.65
C ALA A 40 13.69 -1.35 -2.01
N THR A 41 12.90 -0.56 -2.74
CA THR A 41 12.31 0.68 -2.20
C THR A 41 10.79 0.67 -2.30
N TYR A 42 10.11 1.23 -1.32
CA TYR A 42 8.65 1.38 -1.34
C TYR A 42 8.28 2.80 -0.91
N GLY A 43 7.58 3.54 -1.77
CA GLY A 43 7.14 4.89 -1.47
C GLY A 43 5.81 5.29 -2.11
N TRP A 44 5.26 6.42 -1.68
CA TRP A 44 4.09 7.05 -2.31
C TRP A 44 4.11 8.56 -2.09
N ASN A 45 3.44 9.29 -2.96
CA ASN A 45 3.18 10.71 -2.74
C ASN A 45 2.01 10.90 -1.75
N TYR A 46 2.07 11.96 -0.95
CA TYR A 46 1.00 12.35 -0.05
C TYR A 46 0.70 13.83 -0.18
N GLY A 47 -0.16 14.15 -1.14
CA GLY A 47 -0.55 15.52 -1.44
C GLY A 47 0.64 16.38 -1.93
N PRO A 48 0.52 17.71 -1.87
CA PRO A 48 1.46 18.63 -2.51
C PRO A 48 2.72 18.94 -1.68
N THR A 49 2.85 18.38 -0.47
CA THR A 49 3.93 18.77 0.45
C THR A 49 4.77 17.62 0.97
N GLN A 50 4.24 16.39 0.96
CA GLN A 50 4.89 15.24 1.59
C GLN A 50 4.94 14.01 0.68
N GLU A 51 5.89 13.14 1.01
CA GLU A 51 6.05 11.82 0.42
C GLU A 51 6.53 10.84 1.48
N PHE A 52 6.23 9.56 1.27
CA PHE A 52 6.76 8.48 2.06
C PHE A 52 7.79 7.69 1.23
N MET A 53 8.87 7.24 1.88
CA MET A 53 9.86 6.35 1.30
C MET A 53 10.48 5.44 2.36
N ALA A 54 10.50 4.14 2.09
CA ALA A 54 11.26 3.14 2.80
C ALA A 54 12.36 2.57 1.89
N VAL A 55 13.59 2.45 2.40
CA VAL A 55 14.76 1.97 1.66
C VAL A 55 15.30 0.69 2.29
N GLY A 56 15.25 -0.39 1.51
CA GLY A 56 15.63 -1.73 1.93
C GLY A 56 14.47 -2.52 2.53
N ARG A 57 14.58 -3.85 2.47
CA ARG A 57 13.53 -4.78 2.92
C ARG A 57 13.10 -4.54 4.37
N ASP A 58 14.04 -4.20 5.25
CA ASP A 58 13.75 -4.03 6.67
C ASP A 58 12.94 -2.77 6.94
N GLU A 59 13.25 -1.64 6.27
CA GLU A 59 12.40 -0.44 6.36
C GLU A 59 11.03 -0.67 5.72
N ILE A 60 10.96 -1.43 4.62
CA ILE A 60 9.68 -1.83 4.01
C ILE A 60 8.82 -2.59 5.03
N ARG A 61 9.42 -3.55 5.74
CA ARG A 61 8.73 -4.34 6.77
C ARG A 61 8.23 -3.48 7.92
N GLU A 62 9.11 -2.70 8.53
CA GLU A 62 8.80 -1.99 9.77
C GLU A 62 7.98 -0.72 9.52
N LEU A 63 8.25 0.00 8.43
CA LEU A 63 7.64 1.29 8.15
C LEU A 63 6.43 1.14 7.23
N ALA A 64 6.62 0.65 6.00
CA ALA A 64 5.55 0.62 5.01
C ALA A 64 4.46 -0.41 5.33
N LEU A 65 4.87 -1.63 5.72
CA LEU A 65 3.96 -2.75 6.01
C LEU A 65 3.64 -2.91 7.50
N GLY A 66 4.38 -2.22 8.36
CA GLY A 66 4.17 -2.16 9.81
C GLY A 66 3.49 -0.86 10.21
N GLN A 67 4.27 0.18 10.50
CA GLN A 67 3.78 1.49 10.97
C GLN A 67 2.64 2.06 10.11
N GLU A 68 2.74 1.96 8.78
CA GLU A 68 1.74 2.50 7.86
C GLU A 68 0.54 1.57 7.61
N MET A 69 0.58 0.33 8.10
CA MET A 69 -0.59 -0.56 8.08
C MET A 69 -1.23 -0.73 9.47
N ASP A 70 -0.49 -0.47 10.55
CA ASP A 70 -0.96 -0.53 11.93
C ASP A 70 -2.18 0.39 12.13
N GLY A 71 -3.29 -0.20 12.59
CA GLY A 71 -4.58 0.45 12.77
C GLY A 71 -5.58 0.23 11.63
N LEU A 72 -5.17 -0.38 10.52
CA LEU A 72 -6.04 -0.72 9.37
C LEU A 72 -6.62 -2.14 9.47
N GLU A 73 -6.67 -2.74 10.66
CA GLU A 73 -7.39 -4.00 10.87
C GLU A 73 -8.87 -3.83 10.47
N GLY A 74 -9.43 -4.84 9.80
CA GLY A 74 -10.80 -4.77 9.25
C GLY A 74 -10.92 -4.03 7.92
N TRP A 75 -9.81 -3.57 7.32
CA TRP A 75 -9.77 -3.13 5.94
C TRP A 75 -9.26 -4.22 5.01
N THR A 76 -9.83 -4.29 3.81
CA THR A 76 -9.36 -5.16 2.72
C THR A 76 -9.02 -4.33 1.49
N TYR A 77 -8.11 -4.85 0.67
CA TYR A 77 -7.56 -4.18 -0.51
C TYR A 77 -7.78 -5.04 -1.78
N PRO A 78 -9.04 -5.34 -2.15
CA PRO A 78 -9.32 -6.24 -3.25
C PRO A 78 -8.78 -5.67 -4.57
N TYR A 79 -7.84 -6.39 -5.18
CA TYR A 79 -7.35 -6.10 -6.52
C TYR A 79 -8.48 -6.27 -7.55
N GLN A 80 -8.60 -5.29 -8.43
CA GLN A 80 -9.59 -5.24 -9.51
C GLN A 80 -9.00 -5.74 -10.82
N GLU A 81 -7.73 -5.40 -11.10
CA GLU A 81 -7.02 -5.78 -12.31
C GLU A 81 -5.50 -5.61 -12.12
N PHE A 82 -4.71 -6.36 -12.90
CA PHE A 82 -3.28 -6.17 -13.06
C PHE A 82 -2.91 -5.86 -14.52
N VAL A 83 -2.10 -4.82 -14.71
CA VAL A 83 -1.45 -4.52 -15.99
C VAL A 83 0.01 -4.96 -15.91
N VAL A 84 0.43 -5.85 -16.80
CA VAL A 84 1.78 -6.43 -16.81
C VAL A 84 2.48 -6.10 -18.12
N ASP A 85 3.70 -5.55 -18.04
CA ASP A 85 4.62 -5.39 -19.16
C ASP A 85 5.89 -6.20 -18.91
N GLU A 86 6.01 -7.36 -19.55
CA GLU A 86 7.12 -8.28 -19.37
C GLU A 86 8.47 -7.77 -19.90
N ARG A 87 8.44 -6.81 -20.84
CA ARG A 87 9.65 -6.25 -21.44
C ARG A 87 10.39 -5.38 -20.45
N SER A 88 9.63 -4.61 -19.68
CA SER A 88 10.17 -3.77 -18.63
C SER A 88 10.17 -4.47 -17.27
N GLY A 89 9.27 -5.43 -17.03
CA GLY A 89 9.02 -5.98 -15.70
C GLY A 89 8.18 -5.06 -14.82
N ASN A 90 7.44 -4.12 -15.42
CA ASN A 90 6.50 -3.29 -14.69
C ASN A 90 5.18 -4.05 -14.50
N VAL A 91 4.63 -3.96 -13.29
CA VAL A 91 3.32 -4.50 -12.95
C VAL A 91 2.53 -3.41 -12.22
N ILE A 92 1.31 -3.12 -12.65
CA ILE A 92 0.41 -2.19 -11.96
C ILE A 92 -0.78 -2.99 -11.47
N GLY A 93 -0.94 -3.11 -10.16
CA GLY A 93 -2.15 -3.65 -9.54
C GLY A 93 -3.08 -2.52 -9.15
N LEU A 94 -4.32 -2.56 -9.62
CA LEU A 94 -5.37 -1.60 -9.28
C LEU A 94 -6.24 -2.21 -8.19
N TRP A 95 -6.49 -1.49 -7.10
CA TRP A 95 -7.21 -2.02 -5.95
C TRP A 95 -8.24 -1.03 -5.40
N LYS A 96 -9.25 -1.56 -4.71
CA LYS A 96 -10.16 -0.77 -3.87
C LYS A 96 -9.72 -0.85 -2.42
N GLN A 97 -10.21 0.05 -1.58
CA GLN A 97 -10.03 0.01 -0.14
C GLN A 97 -11.40 -0.08 0.52
N VAL A 98 -11.67 -1.19 1.22
CA VAL A 98 -13.01 -1.50 1.73
C VAL A 98 -12.91 -1.82 3.21
N ASN A 99 -13.62 -1.05 4.04
CA ASN A 99 -13.72 -1.28 5.47
C ASN A 99 -14.85 -2.26 5.78
N GLU A 100 -14.69 -3.09 6.81
CA GLU A 100 -15.70 -4.03 7.29
C GLU A 100 -16.98 -3.33 7.79
N ASN A 101 -16.89 -2.12 8.34
CA ASN A 101 -18.05 -1.38 8.80
C ASN A 101 -18.86 -0.84 7.61
N THR A 102 -20.17 -0.73 7.85
CA THR A 102 -21.13 -0.25 6.85
C THR A 102 -21.79 1.05 7.28
N ARG A 103 -22.14 1.87 6.29
CA ARG A 103 -23.04 3.02 6.42
C ARG A 103 -24.46 2.55 6.81
N PRO A 104 -25.36 3.47 7.22
CA PRO A 104 -26.76 3.14 7.51
C PRO A 104 -27.53 2.52 6.33
N ASP A 105 -27.10 2.77 5.10
CA ASP A 105 -27.67 2.19 3.88
C ASP A 105 -27.15 0.77 3.56
N GLY A 106 -26.27 0.23 4.41
CA GLY A 106 -25.69 -1.11 4.27
C GLY A 106 -24.45 -1.19 3.38
N ARG A 107 -24.02 -0.10 2.72
CA ARG A 107 -22.79 -0.10 1.93
C ARG A 107 -21.56 0.03 2.83
N HIS A 108 -20.49 -0.70 2.52
CA HIS A 108 -19.21 -0.57 3.20
C HIS A 108 -18.61 0.84 3.05
N TYR A 109 -17.89 1.30 4.08
CA TYR A 109 -17.04 2.48 3.94
C TYR A 109 -15.89 2.16 2.97
N SER A 110 -15.84 2.90 1.87
CA SER A 110 -14.86 2.77 0.80
C SER A 110 -14.72 4.13 0.14
N PRO A 111 -13.51 4.56 -0.27
CA PRO A 111 -13.35 5.71 -1.12
C PRO A 111 -14.05 5.45 -2.46
N GLU A 112 -14.63 6.48 -3.08
CA GLU A 112 -15.24 6.38 -4.42
C GLU A 112 -14.18 6.39 -5.54
N GLY A 113 -12.90 6.60 -5.20
CA GLY A 113 -11.75 6.50 -6.10
C GLY A 113 -11.15 5.09 -6.21
N ILE A 114 -10.07 4.98 -6.98
CA ILE A 114 -9.27 3.76 -7.11
C ILE A 114 -7.86 4.01 -6.60
N GLY A 115 -7.29 3.02 -5.92
CA GLY A 115 -5.88 2.99 -5.56
C GLY A 115 -5.11 2.08 -6.51
N GLY A 116 -3.79 2.18 -6.47
CA GLY A 116 -2.95 1.24 -7.17
C GLY A 116 -1.54 1.20 -6.64
N SER A 117 -0.91 0.08 -6.96
CA SER A 117 0.48 -0.21 -6.64
C SER A 117 1.21 -0.50 -7.93
N TRP A 118 2.23 0.30 -8.22
CA TRP A 118 3.13 0.10 -9.34
C TRP A 118 4.39 -0.60 -8.84
N PHE A 119 4.61 -1.82 -9.28
CA PHE A 119 5.75 -2.64 -8.96
C PHE A 119 6.74 -2.70 -10.11
N ARG A 120 8.00 -2.88 -9.73
CA ARG A 120 9.05 -3.37 -10.62
C ARG A 120 9.53 -4.73 -10.19
N TYR A 121 9.54 -5.66 -11.13
CA TYR A 121 10.05 -7.00 -10.91
C TYR A 121 11.58 -7.02 -10.89
N GLY A 122 12.14 -7.67 -9.88
CA GLY A 122 13.58 -7.87 -9.67
C GLY A 122 14.10 -9.25 -10.06
N GLY A 123 13.21 -10.16 -10.47
CA GLY A 123 13.53 -11.59 -10.65
C GLY A 123 13.34 -12.38 -9.35
N ASN A 124 13.41 -13.72 -9.45
CA ASN A 124 13.32 -14.64 -8.31
C ASN A 124 12.05 -14.49 -7.44
N PHE A 125 10.93 -14.13 -8.06
CA PHE A 125 9.67 -13.82 -7.38
C PHE A 125 9.80 -12.70 -6.34
N GLN A 126 10.56 -11.65 -6.68
CA GLN A 126 10.71 -10.48 -5.82
C GLN A 126 10.49 -9.16 -6.56
N TRP A 127 9.94 -8.19 -5.85
CA TRP A 127 9.84 -6.80 -6.27
C TRP A 127 11.12 -6.04 -5.92
N SER A 128 11.69 -5.31 -6.89
CA SER A 128 12.82 -4.42 -6.64
C SER A 128 12.39 -3.02 -6.23
N TRP A 129 11.14 -2.63 -6.52
CA TRP A 129 10.51 -1.49 -5.87
C TRP A 129 8.99 -1.50 -6.03
N GLN A 130 8.31 -0.71 -5.20
CA GLN A 130 6.88 -0.41 -5.29
C GLN A 130 6.61 1.09 -5.13
N ARG A 131 5.65 1.61 -5.90
CA ARG A 131 5.12 2.96 -5.77
C ARG A 131 3.60 2.92 -5.68
N ASP A 132 3.05 3.36 -4.57
CA ASP A 132 1.60 3.46 -4.42
C ASP A 132 1.09 4.82 -4.86
N PHE A 133 -0.13 4.80 -5.36
CA PHE A 133 -0.91 5.99 -5.67
C PHE A 133 -2.36 5.76 -5.28
N PHE A 134 -3.00 6.79 -4.76
CA PHE A 134 -4.39 6.76 -4.39
C PHE A 134 -4.95 8.18 -4.39
N ASP A 135 -6.27 8.29 -4.48
CA ASP A 135 -6.93 9.59 -4.42
C ASP A 135 -6.97 10.10 -2.98
N PHE A 136 -5.97 10.91 -2.63
CA PHE A 136 -5.84 11.52 -1.32
C PHE A 136 -7.09 12.31 -0.89
N GLY A 137 -7.77 12.97 -1.83
CA GLY A 137 -8.98 13.74 -1.53
C GLY A 137 -10.15 12.86 -1.14
N ASN A 138 -10.39 11.79 -1.90
CA ASN A 138 -11.43 10.81 -1.60
C ASN A 138 -11.16 10.05 -0.29
N VAL A 139 -9.91 9.65 -0.04
CA VAL A 139 -9.53 8.99 1.22
C VAL A 139 -9.72 9.92 2.42
N SER A 140 -9.28 11.18 2.31
CA SER A 140 -9.44 12.18 3.38
C SER A 140 -10.92 12.44 3.68
N ALA A 141 -11.74 12.59 2.64
CA ALA A 141 -13.18 12.80 2.79
C ALA A 141 -13.86 11.61 3.49
N LEU A 142 -13.49 10.38 3.13
CA LEU A 142 -14.00 9.16 3.78
C LEU A 142 -13.64 9.12 5.26
N PHE A 143 -12.39 9.42 5.63
CA PHE A 143 -11.99 9.40 7.04
C PHE A 143 -12.72 10.46 7.86
N VAL A 144 -12.94 11.66 7.31
CA VAL A 144 -13.79 12.69 7.97
C VAL A 144 -15.23 12.20 8.14
N GLU A 145 -15.81 11.54 7.13
CA GLU A 145 -17.13 10.92 7.22
C GLU A 145 -17.18 9.90 8.38
N MET A 146 -16.21 8.98 8.43
CA MET A 146 -16.15 7.94 9.46
C MET A 146 -15.94 8.50 10.87
N ILE A 147 -15.13 9.56 11.03
CA ILE A 147 -14.97 10.26 12.31
C ILE A 147 -16.31 10.86 12.75
N THR A 148 -17.01 11.54 11.85
CA THR A 148 -18.30 12.17 12.15
C THR A 148 -19.37 11.13 12.52
N ALA A 149 -19.32 9.96 11.90
CA ALA A 149 -20.20 8.84 12.17
C ALA A 149 -19.80 8.01 13.40
N ASN A 150 -18.67 8.33 14.06
CA ASN A 150 -18.07 7.51 15.12
C ASN A 150 -17.88 6.04 14.72
N ALA A 151 -17.45 5.83 13.47
CA ALA A 151 -17.34 4.52 12.82
C ALA A 151 -15.89 4.00 12.72
N LEU A 152 -14.92 4.74 13.28
CA LEU A 152 -13.51 4.33 13.33
C LEU A 152 -13.28 3.28 14.43
N SER A 153 -12.54 2.23 14.09
CA SER A 153 -12.00 1.29 15.08
C SER A 153 -11.05 1.99 16.06
N GLU A 154 -10.81 1.37 17.22
CA GLU A 154 -9.81 1.88 18.18
C GLU A 154 -8.41 1.93 17.56
N GLY A 155 -8.07 0.95 16.71
CA GLY A 155 -6.82 0.92 15.95
C GLY A 155 -6.67 2.13 15.03
N MET A 156 -7.72 2.47 14.27
CA MET A 156 -7.70 3.65 13.40
C MET A 156 -7.61 4.96 14.18
N GLN A 157 -8.25 5.06 15.34
CA GLN A 157 -8.14 6.25 16.19
C GLN A 157 -6.68 6.44 16.66
N LYS A 158 -6.04 5.37 17.17
CA LYS A 158 -4.62 5.41 17.56
C LYS A 158 -3.70 5.74 16.38
N ARG A 159 -4.01 5.25 15.18
CA ARG A 159 -3.28 5.59 13.96
C ARG A 159 -3.34 7.09 13.68
N ILE A 160 -4.53 7.68 13.71
CA ILE A 160 -4.72 9.12 13.48
C ILE A 160 -3.98 9.95 14.54
N GLU A 161 -4.06 9.55 15.82
CA GLU A 161 -3.33 10.20 16.91
C GLU A 161 -1.82 10.15 16.69
N ARG A 162 -1.27 8.99 16.29
CA ARG A 162 0.16 8.82 15.97
C ARG A 162 0.60 9.73 14.84
N SER A 163 -0.17 9.79 13.75
CA SER A 163 0.13 10.69 12.61
C SER A 163 -0.01 12.18 12.98
N GLY A 164 -0.89 12.52 13.92
CA GLY A 164 -1.06 13.89 14.40
C GLY A 164 0.02 14.37 15.39
N ALA A 165 0.73 13.45 16.04
CA ALA A 165 1.73 13.76 17.06
C ALA A 165 3.04 14.33 16.51
N GLY A 166 3.31 14.15 15.21
CA GLY A 166 4.52 14.65 14.56
C GLY A 166 4.95 13.81 13.36
N PRO A 167 6.08 14.17 12.73
CA PRO A 167 6.62 13.42 11.60
C PRO A 167 7.05 12.02 12.06
N LEU A 168 6.60 11.01 11.31
CA LEU A 168 6.98 9.62 11.53
C LEU A 168 8.17 9.23 10.65
N PRO A 169 8.97 8.21 11.03
CA PRO A 169 9.97 7.64 10.16
C PRO A 169 9.41 7.27 8.79
N GLY A 170 10.20 7.48 7.74
CA GLY A 170 9.82 7.27 6.34
C GLY A 170 9.08 8.44 5.70
N TRP A 171 8.69 9.48 6.44
CA TRP A 171 8.02 10.66 5.90
C TRP A 171 9.00 11.81 5.63
N TYR A 172 8.92 12.36 4.42
CA TYR A 172 9.78 13.43 3.93
C TYR A 172 8.94 14.57 3.33
N LYS A 173 9.53 15.76 3.24
CA LYS A 173 9.01 16.77 2.31
C LYS A 173 9.30 16.31 0.89
N ILE A 174 8.45 16.73 -0.05
CA ILE A 174 8.65 16.38 -1.46
C ILE A 174 10.06 16.77 -1.93
N GLY A 175 10.76 15.81 -2.52
CA GLY A 175 12.10 16.00 -3.06
C GLY A 175 13.23 15.90 -2.03
N GLU A 176 12.92 15.61 -0.77
CA GLU A 176 13.91 15.39 0.30
C GLU A 176 14.04 13.91 0.69
N SER A 177 13.29 12.98 0.07
CA SER A 177 13.45 11.54 0.30
C SER A 177 14.81 11.00 -0.17
N PRO A 178 15.33 9.93 0.46
CA PRO A 178 16.63 9.36 0.12
C PRO A 178 16.70 8.77 -1.29
N VAL A 179 15.55 8.40 -1.86
CA VAL A 179 15.41 7.88 -3.23
C VAL A 179 14.22 8.58 -3.88
N PRO A 180 14.35 9.13 -5.10
CA PRO A 180 13.22 9.74 -5.80
C PRO A 180 12.04 8.77 -5.96
N LEU A 181 10.82 9.30 -5.83
CA LEU A 181 9.62 8.54 -6.17
C LEU A 181 9.54 8.20 -7.67
N TRP A 182 10.03 9.12 -8.52
CA TRP A 182 9.94 9.10 -9.98
C TRP A 182 11.30 9.10 -10.65
#